data_AF-A0A927NP25-F1
#
_entry.id   AF-A0A927NP25-F1
#
_cell.length_a   1.000
_cell.length_b   1.000
_cell.length_c   1.000
_cell.angle_alpha   90.00
_cell.angle_beta   90.00
_cell.angle_gamma   90.00
#
_symmetry.space_group_name_H-M   'P 1'
#
loop_
_entity.id
_entity.type
_entity.pdbx_description
1 polymer ?
#
loop_
_entity_poly.entity_id
_entity_poly.type
_entity_poly.pdbx_seq_one_letter_code
_entity_poly.pdbx_strand_id
1 'polypeptide(L)'
;MEWFNLFGFVFITIIMIPNIIFAVKHKEAFVNKHNYKIIEYVEQVGRFGCFGFMIFNVPATWFSWWSDQAFIVYLVVNILLIALYLIIWIIFWCKNNVFKALALSIIPSVIFLFSGIMCRSVLLIISSLLFAPAHIFISCKNAN
;
A
#
# COMPACT_ATOMS: atom_id res chain seq x y z
N MET A 1 1.19 25.49 5.37
CA MET A 1 1.79 24.62 4.34
C MET A 1 1.72 23.17 4.82
N GLU A 2 0.51 22.59 4.99
CA GLU A 2 0.31 21.23 5.55
C GLU A 2 -0.25 20.22 4.54
N TRP A 3 -0.30 20.61 3.27
CA TRP A 3 -0.85 19.78 2.19
C TRP A 3 0.08 18.65 1.73
N PHE A 4 1.37 18.71 2.05
CA PHE A 4 2.37 17.74 1.62
C PHE A 4 2.94 16.95 2.81
N ASN A 5 2.78 15.64 2.77
CA ASN A 5 3.33 14.71 3.73
C ASN A 5 4.64 14.10 3.21
N LEU A 6 5.76 14.72 3.58
CA LEU A 6 7.10 14.27 3.19
C LEU A 6 7.40 12.84 3.66
N PHE A 7 6.98 12.46 4.87
CA PHE A 7 7.22 11.11 5.40
C PHE A 7 6.39 10.08 4.64
N GLY A 8 5.13 10.39 4.36
CA GLY A 8 4.26 9.56 3.51
C GLY A 8 4.85 9.34 2.12
N PHE A 9 5.43 10.39 1.52
CA PHE A 9 6.15 10.29 0.25
C PHE A 9 7.33 9.32 0.31
N VAL A 10 8.21 9.47 1.32
CA VAL A 10 9.37 8.58 1.50
C VAL A 10 8.91 7.12 1.66
N PHE A 11 7.88 6.87 2.46
CA PHE A 11 7.35 5.53 2.68
C PHE A 11 6.84 4.89 1.39
N ILE A 12 6.08 5.65 0.57
CA ILE A 12 5.59 5.15 -0.72
C ILE A 12 6.75 4.85 -1.67
N THR A 13 7.74 5.76 -1.77
CA THR A 13 8.90 5.54 -2.64
C THR A 13 9.59 4.22 -2.30
N ILE A 14 9.77 3.92 -1.01
CA ILE A 14 10.39 2.68 -0.56
C ILE A 14 9.54 1.45 -0.93
N ILE A 15 8.23 1.49 -0.69
CA ILE A 15 7.31 0.37 -1.01
C ILE A 15 7.22 0.14 -2.52
N MET A 16 7.31 1.20 -3.33
CA MET A 16 7.20 1.10 -4.79
C MET A 16 8.39 0.41 -5.45
N ILE A 17 9.60 0.48 -4.89
CA ILE A 17 10.80 -0.14 -5.48
C ILE A 17 10.58 -1.65 -5.70
N PRO A 18 10.23 -2.44 -4.68
CA PRO A 18 9.87 -3.85 -4.85
C PRO A 18 8.75 -4.12 -5.86
N ASN A 19 7.69 -3.32 -5.81
CA ASN A 19 6.52 -3.47 -6.67
C ASN A 19 6.88 -3.24 -8.15
N ILE A 20 7.68 -2.21 -8.45
CA ILE A 20 8.13 -1.91 -9.82
C ILE A 20 9.05 -3.03 -10.32
N ILE A 21 10.00 -3.48 -9.51
CA ILE A 21 10.91 -4.55 -9.94
C ILE A 21 10.13 -5.85 -10.20
N PHE A 22 9.14 -6.17 -9.36
CA PHE A 22 8.26 -7.32 -9.58
C PHE A 22 7.48 -7.19 -10.90
N ALA A 23 6.92 -6.01 -11.18
CA ALA A 23 6.18 -5.77 -12.42
C ALA A 23 7.06 -5.86 -13.68
N VAL A 24 8.29 -5.36 -13.63
CA VAL A 24 9.25 -5.45 -14.75
C VAL A 24 9.70 -6.89 -14.98
N LYS A 25 9.91 -7.66 -13.91
CA LYS A 25 10.42 -9.04 -13.99
C LYS A 25 9.36 -10.06 -14.36
N HIS A 26 8.10 -9.82 -13.97
CA HIS A 26 6.96 -10.68 -14.26
C HIS A 26 5.95 -9.98 -15.17
N LYS A 27 6.41 -9.50 -16.34
CA LYS A 27 5.52 -8.89 -17.36
C LYS A 27 4.35 -9.80 -17.75
N GLU A 28 4.52 -11.12 -17.66
CA GLU A 28 3.48 -12.12 -17.94
C GLU A 28 2.51 -12.36 -16.77
N ALA A 29 2.81 -11.94 -15.53
CA ALA A 29 1.87 -12.02 -14.41
C ALA A 29 0.69 -11.04 -14.55
N PHE A 30 0.78 -10.07 -15.46
CA PHE A 30 -0.30 -9.15 -15.84
C PHE A 30 -1.06 -9.61 -17.10
N VAL A 31 -0.66 -10.72 -17.75
CA VAL A 31 -1.41 -11.30 -18.86
C VAL A 31 -2.52 -12.18 -18.26
N ASN A 32 -3.65 -11.53 -18.02
CA ASN A 32 -4.84 -12.05 -17.38
C ASN A 32 -5.30 -13.42 -17.95
N LYS A 33 -5.36 -14.43 -17.08
CA LYS A 33 -6.04 -15.71 -17.35
C LYS A 33 -7.55 -15.66 -17.08
N HIS A 34 -8.07 -14.61 -16.43
CA HIS A 34 -9.49 -14.50 -16.08
C HIS A 34 -10.12 -13.09 -16.21
N ASN A 35 -11.43 -13.08 -16.51
CA ASN A 35 -12.29 -11.95 -16.88
C ASN A 35 -12.67 -10.97 -15.73
N TYR A 36 -11.77 -10.64 -14.79
CA TYR A 36 -12.09 -9.79 -13.63
C TYR A 36 -11.64 -8.32 -13.78
N LYS A 37 -11.81 -7.72 -14.97
CA LYS A 37 -11.39 -6.34 -15.28
C LYS A 37 -11.90 -5.28 -14.29
N ILE A 38 -13.10 -5.47 -13.74
CA ILE A 38 -13.70 -4.54 -12.77
C ILE A 38 -12.90 -4.54 -11.45
N ILE A 39 -12.50 -5.71 -10.95
CA ILE A 39 -11.76 -5.83 -9.68
C ILE A 39 -10.34 -5.26 -9.84
N GLU A 40 -9.71 -5.49 -11.00
CA GLU A 40 -8.41 -4.89 -11.32
C GLU A 40 -8.49 -3.37 -11.38
N TYR A 41 -9.56 -2.82 -11.99
CA TYR A 41 -9.77 -1.38 -12.02
C TYR A 41 -9.97 -0.80 -10.62
N VAL A 42 -10.76 -1.46 -9.76
CA VAL A 42 -10.96 -1.05 -8.36
C VAL A 42 -9.64 -1.10 -7.58
N GLU A 43 -8.82 -2.13 -7.80
CA GLU A 43 -7.51 -2.26 -7.19
C GLU A 43 -6.58 -1.12 -7.60
N GLN A 44 -6.47 -0.82 -8.90
CA GLN A 44 -5.63 0.25 -9.41
C GLN A 44 -6.10 1.63 -8.91
N VAL A 45 -7.41 1.91 -9.01
CA VAL A 45 -7.99 3.16 -8.49
C VAL A 45 -7.73 3.30 -6.99
N GLY A 46 -7.95 2.23 -6.22
CA GLY A 46 -7.66 2.20 -4.79
C GLY A 46 -6.18 2.41 -4.49
N ARG A 47 -5.27 1.77 -5.24
CA ARG A 47 -3.82 1.88 -5.09
C ARG A 47 -3.33 3.30 -5.33
N PHE A 48 -3.69 3.88 -6.47
CA PHE A 48 -3.31 5.26 -6.81
C PHE A 48 -3.93 6.26 -5.84
N GLY A 49 -5.17 6.02 -5.39
CA GLY A 49 -5.79 6.78 -4.32
C GLY A 49 -4.97 6.72 -3.02
N CYS A 50 -4.56 5.53 -2.59
CA CYS A 50 -3.72 5.35 -1.41
C CYS A 50 -2.39 6.10 -1.52
N PHE A 51 -1.71 6.00 -2.66
CA PHE A 51 -0.44 6.71 -2.88
C PHE A 51 -0.65 8.22 -2.88
N GLY A 52 -1.65 8.70 -3.62
CA GLY A 52 -1.97 10.12 -3.74
C GLY A 52 -2.32 10.74 -2.38
N PHE A 53 -3.24 10.13 -1.64
CA PHE A 53 -3.73 10.67 -0.36
C PHE A 53 -2.77 10.48 0.81
N MET A 54 -1.76 9.63 0.67
CA MET A 54 -0.70 9.51 1.67
C MET A 54 0.44 10.53 1.43
N ILE A 55 0.62 11.03 0.19
CA ILE A 55 1.56 12.12 -0.15
C ILE A 55 0.89 13.48 0.06
N PHE A 56 -0.33 13.62 -0.46
CA PHE A 56 -1.07 14.88 -0.49
C PHE A 56 -2.24 14.80 0.47
N ASN A 57 -2.17 15.61 1.53
CA ASN A 57 -3.29 15.83 2.43
C ASN A 57 -4.26 16.82 1.76
N VAL A 58 -5.44 16.34 1.38
CA VAL A 58 -6.46 17.20 0.79
C VAL A 58 -7.09 18.05 1.90
N PRO A 59 -7.06 19.39 1.79
CA PRO A 59 -7.70 20.26 2.77
C PRO A 59 -9.22 19.95 2.84
N ALA A 60 -9.78 19.97 4.05
CA ALA A 60 -11.15 19.58 4.41
C ALA A 60 -11.45 18.08 4.60
N THR A 61 -10.56 17.16 4.20
CA THR A 61 -10.72 15.71 4.47
C THR A 61 -9.64 15.13 5.38
N TRP A 62 -8.70 15.99 5.80
CA TRP A 62 -7.61 15.69 6.73
C TRP A 62 -7.76 16.56 7.98
N PHE A 63 -7.79 15.92 9.15
CA PHE A 63 -8.01 16.59 10.44
C PHE A 63 -6.73 16.81 11.24
N SER A 64 -5.55 16.67 10.63
CA SER A 64 -4.27 16.75 11.33
C SER A 64 -4.06 15.67 12.39
N TRP A 65 -2.86 15.65 12.97
CA TRP A 65 -2.44 14.71 13.98
C TRP A 65 -3.16 14.96 15.30
N TRP A 66 -3.42 13.90 16.06
CA TRP A 66 -4.00 14.03 17.39
C TRP A 66 -3.03 14.71 18.37
N SER A 67 -1.75 14.38 18.27
CA SER A 67 -0.67 14.87 19.14
C SER A 67 0.69 14.55 18.49
N ASP A 68 1.75 15.24 18.91
CA ASP A 68 3.14 14.92 18.54
C ASP A 68 3.51 13.47 18.88
N GLN A 69 2.96 12.91 19.96
CA GLN A 69 3.14 11.49 20.32
C GLN A 69 2.53 10.56 19.27
N ALA A 70 1.34 10.90 18.75
CA ALA A 70 0.69 10.13 17.71
C ALA A 70 1.50 10.16 16.41
N PHE A 71 2.14 11.30 16.11
CA PHE A 71 3.06 11.41 14.98
C PHE A 71 4.30 10.52 15.13
N ILE A 72 4.89 10.44 16.33
CA ILE A 72 6.02 9.53 16.60
C ILE A 72 5.58 8.07 16.44
N VAL A 73 4.42 7.69 17.00
CA VAL A 73 3.87 6.34 16.85
C VAL A 73 3.64 6.01 15.38
N TYR A 74 3.11 6.96 14.61
CA TYR A 74 2.96 6.83 13.16
C TYR A 74 4.28 6.51 12.47
N LEU A 75 5.36 7.24 12.77
CA LEU A 75 6.67 7.01 12.18
C LEU A 75 7.23 5.64 12.55
N VAL A 76 7.22 5.29 13.84
CA VAL A 76 7.80 4.02 14.34
C VAL A 76 7.08 2.82 13.73
N VAL A 77 5.75 2.81 13.76
CA VAL A 77 4.96 1.67 13.22
C VAL A 77 5.16 1.54 11.72
N ASN A 78 5.13 2.63 10.96
CA ASN A 78 5.36 2.56 9.52
C ASN A 78 6.77 2.10 9.17
N ILE A 79 7.80 2.58 9.86
CA ILE A 79 9.18 2.13 9.65
C ILE A 79 9.30 0.62 9.91
N LEU A 80 8.72 0.13 11.01
CA LEU A 80 8.74 -1.30 11.34
C LEU A 80 8.03 -2.15 10.28
N LEU A 81 6.85 -1.71 9.82
CA LEU A 81 6.09 -2.42 8.78
C LEU A 81 6.81 -2.42 7.43
N ILE A 82 7.44 -1.30 7.05
CA ILE A 82 8.21 -1.19 5.81
C ILE A 82 9.47 -2.05 5.88
N ALA A 83 10.18 -2.06 7.01
CA ALA A 83 11.32 -2.93 7.21
C ALA A 83 10.91 -4.40 7.09
N LEU A 84 9.79 -4.80 7.71
CA LEU A 84 9.25 -6.15 7.58
C LEU A 84 8.90 -6.50 6.12
N TYR A 85 8.26 -5.57 5.41
CA TYR A 85 7.95 -5.71 3.99
C TYR A 85 9.21 -5.97 3.14
N LEU A 86 10.25 -5.17 3.33
CA LEU A 86 11.51 -5.31 2.60
C LEU A 86 12.24 -6.62 2.94
N ILE A 87 12.26 -7.01 4.22
CA ILE A 87 12.88 -8.27 4.66
C ILE A 87 12.17 -9.46 4.00
N ILE A 88 10.84 -9.51 4.05
CA ILE A 88 10.05 -10.57 3.41
C ILE A 88 10.31 -10.59 1.90
N TRP A 89 10.35 -9.43 1.26
CA TRP A 89 10.63 -9.33 -0.16
C TRP A 89 12.01 -9.87 -0.55
N ILE A 90 13.06 -9.57 0.24
CA ILE A 90 14.42 -10.06 0.03
C ILE A 90 14.52 -11.57 0.29
N ILE A 91 13.99 -12.05 1.43
CA ILE A 91 14.06 -13.48 1.81
C ILE A 91 13.36 -14.35 0.76
N PHE A 92 12.16 -13.93 0.33
CA PHE A 92 11.39 -14.68 -0.64
C PHE A 92 11.68 -14.27 -2.08
N TRP A 93 12.75 -13.50 -2.34
CA TRP A 93 13.09 -12.98 -3.67
C TRP A 93 13.08 -14.05 -4.76
N CYS A 94 13.67 -15.22 -4.47
CA CYS A 94 13.80 -16.33 -5.42
C CYS A 94 12.65 -17.36 -5.37
N LYS A 95 11.71 -17.26 -4.42
CA LYS A 95 10.62 -18.24 -4.25
C LYS A 95 9.26 -17.60 -4.56
N ASN A 96 8.55 -18.15 -5.54
CA ASN A 96 7.18 -17.75 -5.85
C ASN A 96 6.21 -18.61 -5.03
N ASN A 97 6.00 -18.21 -3.78
CA ASN A 97 5.03 -18.83 -2.90
C ASN A 97 3.80 -17.93 -2.74
N VAL A 98 2.62 -18.53 -2.61
CA VAL A 98 1.35 -17.84 -2.27
C VAL A 98 1.53 -16.95 -1.03
N PHE A 99 2.29 -17.42 -0.04
CA PHE A 99 2.62 -16.66 1.16
C PHE A 99 3.36 -15.34 0.87
N LYS A 100 4.31 -15.33 -0.08
CA LYS A 100 5.02 -14.12 -0.49
C LYS A 100 4.05 -13.14 -1.13
N ALA A 101 3.23 -13.60 -2.08
CA ALA A 101 2.28 -12.75 -2.79
C ALA A 101 1.25 -12.13 -1.85
N LEU A 102 0.76 -12.90 -0.87
CA LEU A 102 -0.15 -12.43 0.16
C LEU A 102 0.52 -11.45 1.12
N ALA A 103 1.70 -11.77 1.65
CA ALA A 103 2.41 -10.89 2.58
C ALA A 103 2.77 -9.54 1.94
N LEU A 104 3.21 -9.55 0.67
CA LEU A 104 3.52 -8.32 -0.07
C LEU A 104 2.27 -7.49 -0.41
N SER A 105 1.07 -8.06 -0.37
CA SER A 105 -0.19 -7.35 -0.58
C SER A 105 -0.76 -6.81 0.73
N ILE A 106 -0.79 -7.64 1.77
CA ILE A 106 -1.38 -7.31 3.08
C ILE A 106 -0.60 -6.20 3.79
N ILE A 107 0.75 -6.26 3.80
CA ILE A 107 1.55 -5.30 4.57
C ILE A 107 1.36 -3.87 4.06
N PRO A 108 1.45 -3.58 2.75
CA PRO A 108 1.12 -2.25 2.22
C PRO A 108 -0.32 -1.82 2.54
N SER A 109 -1.31 -2.72 2.46
CA SER A 109 -2.69 -2.39 2.81
C SER A 109 -2.84 -1.95 4.27
N VAL A 110 -2.17 -2.64 5.20
CA VAL A 110 -2.14 -2.27 6.63
C VAL A 110 -1.46 -0.92 6.82
N ILE A 111 -0.35 -0.66 6.14
CA ILE A 111 0.36 0.63 6.16
C ILE A 111 -0.57 1.77 5.75
N PHE A 112 -1.32 1.61 4.64
CA PHE A 112 -2.23 2.65 4.15
C PHE A 112 -3.40 2.88 5.09
N LEU A 113 -4.04 1.82 5.59
CA LEU A 113 -5.16 1.94 6.50
C LEU A 113 -4.74 2.59 7.83
N PHE A 114 -3.63 2.13 8.42
CA PHE A 114 -3.08 2.70 9.64
C PHE A 114 -2.70 4.17 9.46
N SER A 115 -2.03 4.50 8.35
CA SER A 115 -1.70 5.88 8.01
C SER A 115 -2.93 6.76 7.85
N GLY A 116 -4.00 6.24 7.23
CA GLY A 116 -5.29 6.94 7.10
C GLY A 116 -5.92 7.25 8.45
N ILE A 117 -5.92 6.30 9.38
CA ILE A 117 -6.48 6.48 10.73
C ILE A 117 -5.65 7.50 11.53
N MET A 118 -4.33 7.39 11.51
CA MET A 118 -3.43 8.27 12.27
C MET A 118 -3.46 9.72 11.75
N CYS A 119 -3.50 9.89 10.43
CA CYS A 119 -3.66 11.21 9.79
C CYS A 119 -5.11 11.71 9.81
N ARG A 120 -6.07 10.90 10.24
CA ARG A 120 -7.52 11.16 10.13
C ARG A 120 -7.93 11.58 8.72
N SER A 121 -7.34 10.95 7.70
CA SER A 121 -7.64 11.21 6.29
C SER A 121 -8.77 10.30 5.84
N VAL A 122 -9.97 10.86 5.67
CA VAL A 122 -11.15 10.10 5.25
C VAL A 122 -10.92 9.47 3.87
N LEU A 123 -10.29 10.21 2.96
CA LEU A 123 -10.01 9.75 1.60
C LEU A 123 -9.03 8.57 1.60
N LEU A 124 -7.95 8.65 2.40
CA LEU A 124 -6.98 7.56 2.49
C LEU A 124 -7.61 6.29 3.09
N ILE A 125 -8.49 6.43 4.08
CA ILE A 125 -9.23 5.30 4.65
C ILE A 125 -10.11 4.64 3.58
N ILE A 126 -10.92 5.42 2.87
CA ILE A 126 -11.81 4.90 1.81
C ILE A 126 -10.99 4.21 0.72
N SER A 127 -9.91 4.85 0.23
CA SER A 127 -9.04 4.25 -0.77
C SER A 127 -8.40 2.95 -0.28
N SER A 128 -7.96 2.89 0.98
CA SER A 128 -7.36 1.68 1.55
C SER A 128 -8.37 0.54 1.69
N LEU A 129 -9.62 0.85 2.02
CA LEU A 129 -10.71 -0.12 2.11
C LEU A 129 -11.15 -0.65 0.75
N LEU A 130 -11.04 0.14 -0.31
CA LEU A 130 -11.26 -0.32 -1.68
C LEU A 130 -10.08 -1.15 -2.20
N PHE A 131 -8.86 -0.71 -1.89
CA PHE A 131 -7.62 -1.32 -2.33
C PHE A 131 -7.37 -2.69 -1.69
N ALA A 132 -7.48 -2.80 -0.36
CA ALA A 132 -7.10 -4.01 0.38
C ALA A 132 -7.83 -5.29 -0.08
N PRO A 133 -9.18 -5.35 -0.16
CA PRO A 133 -9.87 -6.57 -0.57
C PRO A 133 -9.60 -6.91 -2.03
N ALA A 134 -9.55 -5.92 -2.92
CA ALA A 134 -9.29 -6.13 -4.34
C ALA A 134 -7.86 -6.64 -4.56
N HIS A 135 -6.87 -6.03 -3.88
CA HIS A 135 -5.48 -6.43 -3.99
C HIS A 135 -5.22 -7.82 -3.44
N ILE A 136 -5.78 -8.15 -2.26
CA ILE A 136 -5.62 -9.48 -1.66
C ILE A 136 -6.28 -10.55 -2.55
N PHE A 137 -7.47 -10.26 -3.09
CA PHE A 137 -8.17 -11.19 -3.99
C PHE A 137 -7.34 -11.51 -5.25
N ILE A 138 -6.80 -10.48 -5.91
CA ILE A 138 -5.94 -10.65 -7.08
C ILE A 138 -4.66 -11.42 -6.71
N SER A 139 -4.03 -11.09 -5.59
CA SER A 139 -2.83 -11.78 -5.11
C SER A 139 -3.09 -13.27 -4.81
N CYS A 140 -4.24 -13.62 -4.24
CA CYS A 140 -4.65 -15.01 -4.04
C CYS A 140 -4.87 -15.76 -5.37
N LYS A 141 -5.54 -15.11 -6.33
CA LYS A 141 -5.87 -15.75 -7.61
C LYS A 141 -4.65 -15.92 -8.52
N ASN A 142 -3.71 -15.00 -8.49
CA ASN A 142 -2.50 -15.07 -9.30
C ASN A 142 -1.44 -16.03 -8.73
N ALA A 143 -1.57 -16.41 -7.45
CA ALA A 143 -0.63 -17.32 -6.82
C ALA A 143 -1.07 -18.80 -6.84
N ASN A 144 -2.33 -19.07 -7.21
CA ASN A 144 -2.87 -20.41 -7.47
C ASN A 144 -2.83 -20.73 -8.97
#